data_AF-A0A6A6EJZ4-F1
#
_entry.id   AF-A0A6A6EJZ4-F1
#
_cell.length_a   1.000
_cell.length_b   1.000
_cell.length_c   1.000
_cell.angle_alpha   90.00
_cell.angle_beta   90.00
_cell.angle_gamma   90.00
#
_symmetry.space_group_name_H-M   'P 1'
#
loop_
_entity.id
_entity.type
_entity.pdbx_description
1 polymer ?
#
loop_
_entity_poly.entity_id
_entity_poly.type
_entity_poly.pdbx_seq_one_letter_code
_entity_poly.pdbx_strand_id
1 'polypeptide(L)' 'QSENLSELKQNIPISRFPLTFQPAFEVTVQLGFNYIWIDSLCILQDSLADWAAEADRMGHVYENACLNIAA' A
#
# COMPACT_ATOMS: atom_id res chain seq x y z
N GLN A 1 3.74 -10.79 -8.11
CA GLN A 1 3.34 -9.38 -8.28
C GLN A 1 4.43 -8.54 -8.93
N SER A 2 5.45 -9.14 -9.55
CA SER A 2 6.28 -8.44 -10.54
C SER A 2 5.49 -8.08 -11.81
N GLU A 3 4.49 -8.90 -12.17
CA GLU A 3 3.68 -8.73 -13.38
C GLU A 3 2.74 -7.49 -13.35
N ASN A 4 2.19 -7.13 -12.19
CA ASN A 4 1.29 -5.97 -12.04
C ASN A 4 2.01 -4.70 -11.56
N LEU A 5 3.30 -4.76 -11.20
CA LEU A 5 4.08 -3.62 -10.74
C LEU A 5 4.08 -2.45 -11.74
N SER A 6 4.20 -2.76 -13.04
CA SER A 6 4.19 -1.76 -14.11
C SER A 6 2.83 -1.08 -14.28
N GLU A 7 1.73 -1.78 -13.99
CA GLU A 7 0.39 -1.17 -13.94
C GLU A 7 0.23 -0.31 -12.68
N LEU A 8 0.63 -0.83 -11.52
CA LEU A 8 0.51 -0.15 -10.22
C LEU A 8 1.29 1.17 -10.14
N LYS A 9 2.31 1.37 -11.00
CA LYS A 9 3.04 2.64 -11.13
C LYS A 9 2.33 3.70 -11.97
N GLN A 10 1.22 3.35 -12.62
CA GLN A 10 0.43 4.28 -13.43
C GLN A 10 -0.69 4.90 -12.59
N ASN A 11 -1.37 5.88 -13.17
CA ASN A 11 -2.58 6.42 -12.56
C ASN A 11 -3.71 5.38 -12.70
N ILE A 12 -4.06 4.72 -11.59
CA ILE A 12 -5.14 3.75 -11.52
C ILE A 12 -6.33 4.39 -10.80
N PRO A 13 -7.54 4.36 -11.39
CA PRO A 13 -8.75 4.79 -10.69
C PRO A 13 -8.98 3.97 -9.41
N ILE A 14 -9.36 4.65 -8.31
CA ILE A 14 -9.63 4.00 -7.02
C ILE A 14 -10.64 2.84 -7.15
N SER A 15 -11.62 2.98 -8.06
CA SER A 15 -12.64 1.97 -8.34
C SER A 15 -12.10 0.63 -8.89
N ARG A 16 -10.84 0.59 -9.38
CA ARG A 16 -10.19 -0.65 -9.84
C ARG A 16 -9.61 -1.47 -8.67
N PHE A 17 -9.48 -0.89 -7.49
CA PHE A 17 -9.03 -1.61 -6.29
C PHE A 17 -10.18 -2.35 -5.60
N PRO A 18 -9.89 -3.45 -4.89
CA PRO A 18 -10.87 -4.12 -4.01
C PRO A 18 -11.60 -3.15 -3.08
N LEU A 19 -12.86 -3.45 -2.77
CA LEU A 19 -13.70 -2.65 -1.88
C LEU A 19 -13.11 -2.43 -0.49
N THR A 20 -12.18 -3.29 -0.05
CA THR A 20 -11.45 -3.13 1.21
C THR A 20 -10.44 -1.98 1.18
N PHE A 21 -9.91 -1.62 0.01
CA PHE A 21 -8.91 -0.54 -0.13
C PHE A 21 -9.52 0.80 -0.52
N GLN A 22 -10.67 0.80 -1.21
CA GLN A 22 -11.32 2.04 -1.64
C GLN A 22 -11.55 3.03 -0.47
N PRO A 23 -12.09 2.59 0.69
CA PRO A 23 -12.26 3.48 1.84
C PRO A 23 -10.92 4.01 2.37
N ALA A 24 -9.85 3.20 2.34
CA ALA A 24 -8.54 3.63 2.81
C ALA A 24 -7.95 4.73 1.91
N PHE A 25 -8.11 4.63 0.59
CA PHE A 25 -7.72 5.69 -0.35
C PHE A 25 -8.55 6.95 -0.13
N GLU A 26 -9.87 6.83 0.00
CA GLU A 26 -10.77 7.97 0.24
C GLU A 26 -10.42 8.71 1.53
N VAL A 27 -10.22 7.98 2.64
CA VAL A 27 -9.83 8.56 3.93
C VAL A 27 -8.47 9.25 3.82
N THR A 28 -7.49 8.64 3.15
CA THR A 28 -6.16 9.24 2.94
C THR A 28 -6.26 10.59 2.24
N VAL A 29 -7.02 10.66 1.15
CA VAL A 29 -7.22 11.90 0.38
C VAL A 29 -8.02 12.93 1.19
N GLN A 30 -9.08 12.52 1.88
CA GLN A 30 -9.90 13.42 2.71
C GLN A 30 -9.13 14.04 3.87
N LEU A 31 -8.15 13.31 4.41
CA LEU A 31 -7.25 13.79 5.45
C LEU A 31 -6.08 14.64 4.89
N GLY A 32 -6.01 14.84 3.57
CA GLY A 32 -5.00 15.67 2.92
C GLY A 32 -3.66 14.97 2.67
N PHE A 33 -3.60 13.65 2.80
CA PHE A 33 -2.41 12.87 2.47
C PHE A 33 -2.42 12.44 0.99
N ASN A 34 -1.25 12.42 0.38
CA ASN A 34 -1.06 11.99 -1.02
C ASN A 34 -0.46 10.58 -1.13
N TYR A 35 -0.09 9.98 0.00
CA TYR A 35 0.60 8.70 0.04
C TYR A 35 -0.06 7.80 1.08
N ILE A 36 -0.28 6.55 0.68
CA ILE A 36 -0.71 5.46 1.55
C ILE A 36 0.20 4.28 1.27
N TRP A 37 0.57 3.56 2.32
CA TRP A 37 1.28 2.29 2.22
C TRP A 37 0.33 1.16 2.56
N ILE A 38 0.22 0.17 1.67
CA ILE A 38 -0.58 -1.04 1.86
C ILE A 38 0.34 -2.21 1.53
N ASP A 39 0.61 -3.09 2.49
CA ASP A 39 1.54 -4.21 2.37
C ASP A 39 1.29 -5.07 1.11
N SER A 40 0.03 -5.38 0.81
CA SER A 40 -0.37 -6.18 -0.35
C SER A 40 -0.11 -5.50 -1.70
N LEU A 41 0.10 -4.18 -1.71
CA LEU A 41 0.39 -3.38 -2.91
C LEU A 41 1.84 -2.92 -2.99
N CYS A 42 2.46 -2.64 -1.84
CA CYS A 42 3.80 -2.05 -1.75
C CYS A 42 4.92 -3.08 -1.60
N ILE A 43 4.60 -4.34 -1.30
CA ILE A 43 5.57 -5.45 -1.17
C ILE A 43 5.38 -6.45 -2.31
N LEU A 44 6.46 -6.90 -2.94
CA LEU A 44 6.41 -7.92 -3.99
C LEU A 44 6.09 -9.30 -3.40
N GLN A 45 4.82 -9.68 -3.46
CA GLN A 45 4.34 -10.94 -2.87
C GLN A 45 4.90 -12.22 -3.51
N ASP A 46 5.41 -12.15 -4.74
CA ASP A 46 6.05 -13.28 -5.43
C ASP A 46 7.55 -13.43 -5.13
N SER A 47 8.13 -12.49 -4.38
CA SER A 47 9.54 -12.53 -4.01
C SER A 47 9.65 -12.73 -2.50
N LEU A 48 10.01 -13.95 -2.08
CA LEU A 48 10.27 -14.25 -0.67
C LEU A 48 11.40 -13.38 -0.09
N ALA A 49 12.39 -13.03 -0.91
CA ALA A 49 13.49 -12.17 -0.50
C ALA A 49 13.03 -10.72 -0.26
N ASP A 50 12.18 -10.19 -1.14
CA ASP A 50 11.60 -8.85 -1.00
C ASP A 50 10.64 -8.80 0.19
N TRP A 51 9.79 -9.81 0.31
CA TRP A 51 8.90 -9.96 1.45
C TRP A 51 9.65 -9.97 2.78
N ALA A 52 10.75 -10.73 2.89
CA ALA A 52 11.54 -10.79 4.12
C ALA A 52 12.20 -9.44 4.45
N ALA A 53 12.69 -8.72 3.44
CA ALA A 53 13.28 -7.39 3.62
C ALA A 53 12.24 -6.35 4.04
N GLU A 54 11.06 -6.35 3.41
CA GLU A 54 9.99 -5.41 3.75
C GLU A 54 9.30 -5.76 5.07
N ALA A 55 9.22 -7.04 5.44
CA ALA A 55 8.72 -7.48 6.74
C ALA A 55 9.59 -6.96 7.90
N ASP A 56 10.92 -6.96 7.75
CA ASP A 56 11.84 -6.36 8.72
C ASP A 56 11.63 -4.85 8.86
N ARG A 57 11.32 -4.18 7.75
CA ARG A 57 11.07 -2.71 7.70
C ARG A 57 9.67 -2.31 8.10
N MET A 58 8.71 -3.24 8.10
CA MET A 58 7.30 -2.98 8.35
C MET A 58 7.06 -2.28 9.68
N GLY A 59 7.81 -2.66 10.73
CA GLY A 59 7.74 -1.99 12.04
C GLY A 59 8.09 -0.50 11.94
N HIS A 60 9.15 -0.16 11.21
CA HIS A 60 9.54 1.23 10.98
C HIS A 60 8.52 1.99 10.14
N VAL A 61 7.89 1.35 9.14
CA VAL A 61 6.84 1.99 8.33
C VAL A 61 5.66 2.37 9.22
N TYR A 62 5.17 1.46 10.05
CA TYR A 62 4.05 1.74 10.95
C TYR A 62 4.39 2.76 12.05
N GLU A 63 5.61 2.72 12.58
CA GLU A 63 6.07 3.65 13.61
C GLU A 63 6.21 5.08 13.08
N ASN A 64 6.66 5.24 11.83
CA ASN A 64 6.92 6.54 11.21
C ASN A 64 5.77 7.05 10.32
N ALA A 65 4.65 6.33 10.25
CA ALA A 65 3.47 6.78 9.55
C ALA A 65 2.81 7.95 10.30
N CYS A 66 2.35 8.97 9.56
CA CYS A 66 1.56 10.05 10.15
C CYS A 66 0.24 9.54 10.75
N LEU A 67 -0.30 8.47 10.19
CA LEU A 67 -1.54 7.83 10.59
C LEU A 67 -1.54 6.36 10.14
N ASN A 68 -2.05 5.48 11.00
CA ASN A 68 -2.34 4.10 10.66
C ASN A 68 -3.85 3.89 10.58
N ILE A 69 -4.34 3.36 9.46
CA ILE A 69 -5.75 3.00 9.26
C ILE A 69 -5.90 1.51 9.60
N ALA A 70 -6.71 1.20 10.60
CA ALA A 70 -7.06 -0.17 10.99
C ALA A 70 -8.56 -0.40 10.76
N ALA A 71 -8.92 -1.62 10.33
CA ALA A 71 -10.29 -2.06 10.05
C ALA A 71 -10.57 -3.40 10.73
#